data_AF-A0A7C6XF99-F1
#
_entry.id   AF-A0A7C6XF99-F1
#
_cell.length_a   1.000
_cell.length_b   1.000
_cell.length_c   1.000
_cell.angle_alpha   90.00
_cell.angle_beta   90.00
_cell.angle_gamma   90.00
#
_symmetry.space_group_name_H-M   'P 1'
#
loop_
_entity.id
_entity.type
_entity.pdbx_description
1 polymer ?
#
loop_
_entity_poly.entity_id
_entity_poly.type
_entity_poly.pdbx_seq_one_letter_code
_entity_poly.pdbx_strand_id
1 'polypeptide(L)'
;MNRPSRRVRPPWLDIALITAVAAALRLVAIGELPPGLYRDEAFNGLDALGVLDGRCPLFFAANNGREPLFIYLAAGAIGLLGRTPAALRLVSAV
;
A
#
# COMPACT_ATOMS: atom_id res chain seq x y z
N MET A 1 -17.62 -29.89 -43.56
CA MET A 1 -18.00 -29.78 -42.13
C MET A 1 -17.08 -28.75 -41.46
N ASN A 2 -17.43 -27.45 -41.48
CA ASN A 2 -16.61 -26.39 -40.88
C ASN A 2 -16.95 -26.27 -39.39
N ARG A 3 -16.01 -26.60 -38.50
CA ARG A 3 -16.13 -26.26 -37.07
C ARG A 3 -15.86 -24.76 -36.91
N PRO A 4 -16.76 -23.96 -36.33
CA PRO A 4 -16.47 -22.56 -36.05
C PRO A 4 -15.30 -22.51 -35.07
N SER A 5 -14.24 -21.77 -35.42
CA SER A 5 -13.13 -21.50 -34.52
C SER A 5 -13.64 -20.69 -33.34
N ARG A 6 -13.76 -21.32 -32.16
CA ARG A 6 -13.98 -20.58 -30.91
C ARG A 6 -12.77 -19.67 -30.72
N ARG A 7 -12.96 -18.35 -30.87
CA ARG A 7 -11.97 -17.38 -30.41
C ARG A 7 -11.81 -17.58 -28.89
N VAL A 8 -10.70 -18.17 -28.49
CA VAL A 8 -10.33 -18.27 -27.08
C VAL A 8 -9.83 -16.89 -26.66
N ARG A 9 -10.50 -16.29 -25.68
CA ARG A 9 -10.08 -15.01 -25.10
C ARG A 9 -8.75 -15.26 -24.38
N PRO A 10 -7.73 -14.41 -24.55
CA PRO A 10 -6.47 -14.64 -23.87
C PRO A 10 -6.64 -14.42 -22.35
N PRO A 11 -6.16 -15.34 -21.50
CA PRO A 11 -6.42 -15.32 -20.06
C PRO A 11 -5.81 -14.10 -19.33
N TRP A 12 -4.83 -13.43 -19.93
CA TRP A 12 -4.26 -12.21 -19.36
C TRP A 12 -5.27 -11.05 -19.31
N LEU A 13 -6.31 -11.06 -20.16
CA LEU A 13 -7.38 -10.06 -20.08
C LEU A 13 -8.19 -10.21 -18.79
N ASP A 14 -8.49 -11.44 -18.39
CA ASP A 14 -9.25 -11.71 -17.17
C ASP A 14 -8.41 -11.35 -15.94
N ILE A 15 -7.11 -11.66 -15.95
CA ILE A 15 -6.17 -11.25 -14.90
C ILE A 15 -6.07 -9.73 -14.83
N ALA A 16 -5.88 -9.06 -15.96
CA ALA A 16 -5.79 -7.60 -16.00
C ALA A 16 -7.08 -6.95 -15.48
N LEU A 17 -8.25 -7.49 -15.86
CA LEU A 17 -9.54 -7.01 -15.38
C LEU A 17 -9.67 -7.18 -13.86
N ILE A 18 -9.35 -8.36 -13.32
CA ILE A 18 -9.43 -8.62 -11.88
C ILE A 18 -8.47 -7.72 -11.11
N THR A 19 -7.24 -7.55 -11.60
CA THR A 19 -6.25 -6.65 -10.98
C THR A 19 -6.71 -5.19 -11.04
N ALA A 20 -7.28 -4.73 -12.15
CA ALA A 20 -7.81 -3.37 -12.27
C ALA A 20 -8.97 -3.12 -11.30
N VAL A 21 -9.90 -4.07 -11.18
CA VAL A 21 -11.00 -4.00 -10.20
C VAL A 21 -10.45 -4.01 -8.77
N ALA A 22 -9.49 -4.88 -8.48
CA ALA A 22 -8.82 -4.96 -7.18
C ALA A 22 -8.11 -3.65 -6.81
N ALA A 23 -7.47 -2.99 -7.77
CA ALA A 23 -6.81 -1.70 -7.60
C ALA A 23 -7.84 -0.58 -7.35
N ALA A 24 -8.92 -0.52 -8.13
CA ALA A 24 -9.98 0.47 -7.96
C ALA A 24 -10.60 0.38 -6.55
N LEU A 25 -10.92 -0.83 -6.09
CA LEU A 25 -11.50 -1.04 -4.76
C LEU A 25 -10.56 -0.65 -3.61
N ARG A 26 -9.23 -0.79 -3.78
CA ARG A 26 -8.25 -0.47 -2.74
C ARG A 26 -7.81 0.99 -2.73
N LEU A 27 -7.80 1.66 -3.89
CA LEU A 27 -7.11 2.94 -4.05
C LEU A 27 -8.03 4.16 -4.14
N VAL A 28 -9.30 4.01 -4.56
CA VAL A 28 -10.20 5.14 -4.85
C VAL A 28 -10.44 6.08 -3.66
N ALA A 29 -10.43 5.56 -2.44
CA ALA A 29 -10.69 6.34 -1.22
C ALA A 29 -9.71 6.02 -0.08
N ILE A 30 -8.47 5.65 -0.44
CA ILE A 30 -7.48 5.14 0.51
C ILE A 30 -7.05 6.19 1.55
N GLY A 31 -7.10 7.48 1.21
CA GLY A 31 -6.76 8.57 2.11
C GLY A 31 -7.91 8.99 3.02
N GLU A 32 -9.13 8.68 2.61
CA GLU A 32 -10.37 9.16 3.21
C GLU A 32 -11.02 8.12 4.12
N LEU A 33 -10.90 6.83 3.77
CA LEU A 33 -11.53 5.72 4.45
C LEU A 33 -10.51 4.68 4.95
N PRO A 34 -10.62 4.20 6.20
CA PRO A 34 -11.43 4.78 7.28
C PRO A 34 -10.95 6.19 7.66
N PRO A 35 -11.82 7.03 8.26
CA PRO A 35 -11.44 8.38 8.66
C PRO A 35 -10.43 8.38 9.80
N GLY A 36 -9.41 9.22 9.69
CA GLY A 36 -8.29 9.25 10.65
C GLY A 36 -7.37 8.03 10.52
N LEU A 37 -6.34 7.97 11.37
CA LEU A 37 -5.42 6.85 11.42
C LEU A 37 -5.80 5.91 12.58
N TYR A 38 -5.76 4.60 12.31
CA TYR A 38 -5.85 3.62 13.39
C TYR A 38 -4.55 3.59 14.21
N ARG A 39 -4.58 2.96 15.39
CA ARG A 39 -3.48 3.04 16.37
C ARG A 39 -2.14 2.61 15.77
N ASP A 40 -2.11 1.50 15.05
CA ASP A 40 -0.91 0.95 14.40
C ASP A 40 -0.44 1.82 13.22
N GLU A 41 -1.36 2.31 12.39
CA GLU A 41 -1.07 3.26 11.32
C GLU A 41 -0.39 4.51 11.89
N ALA A 42 -0.94 5.08 12.96
CA ALA A 42 -0.36 6.25 13.61
C ALA A 42 1.07 5.98 14.13
N PHE A 43 1.31 4.82 14.76
CA PHE A 43 2.66 4.43 15.18
C PHE A 43 3.62 4.28 14.00
N ASN A 44 3.20 3.60 12.93
CA ASN A 44 4.01 3.45 11.73
C ASN A 44 4.33 4.81 11.09
N GLY A 45 3.35 5.73 11.06
CA GLY A 45 3.54 7.09 10.56
C GLY A 45 4.55 7.89 11.39
N LEU A 46 4.45 7.84 12.72
CA LEU A 46 5.41 8.53 13.61
C LEU A 46 6.83 7.97 13.48
N ASP A 47 6.97 6.66 13.36
CA ASP A 47 8.28 6.03 13.13
C ASP A 47 8.84 6.41 11.76
N ALA A 48 8.01 6.40 10.71
CA ALA A 48 8.39 6.81 9.36
C ALA A 48 8.85 8.27 9.30
N LEU A 49 8.16 9.17 10.01
CA LEU A 49 8.61 10.56 10.17
C LEU A 49 9.98 10.63 10.85
N GLY A 50 10.20 9.78 11.86
CA GLY A 50 11.50 9.61 12.48
C GLY A 50 12.62 9.22 11.53
N VAL A 51 12.33 8.30 10.61
CA VAL A 51 13.26 7.88 9.56
C VAL A 51 13.60 9.05 8.64
N LEU A 52 12.60 9.84 8.25
CA LEU A 52 12.81 11.05 7.45
C LEU A 52 13.63 12.11 8.19
N ASP A 53 13.58 12.13 9.52
CA ASP A 53 14.42 12.98 10.37
C ASP A 53 15.83 12.38 10.61
N GLY A 54 16.18 11.29 9.93
CA GLY A 54 17.51 10.66 9.97
C GLY A 54 17.66 9.51 10.98
N ARG A 55 16.59 9.09 11.67
CA ARG A 55 16.64 7.93 12.58
C ARG A 55 16.47 6.63 11.79
N CYS A 56 17.55 5.86 11.61
CA CYS A 56 17.49 4.55 10.93
C CYS A 56 17.76 3.36 11.89
N PRO A 57 16.85 3.09 12.85
CA PRO A 57 17.05 1.99 13.80
C PRO A 57 16.81 0.63 13.14
N LEU A 58 17.54 -0.39 13.57
CA LEU A 58 17.32 -1.77 13.14
C LEU A 58 16.09 -2.42 13.79
N PHE A 59 15.55 -1.81 14.85
CA PHE A 59 14.38 -2.31 15.57
C PHE A 59 13.53 -1.15 16.12
N PHE A 60 12.21 -1.23 15.91
CA PHE A 60 11.27 -0.21 16.37
C PHE A 60 10.48 -0.74 17.57
N ALA A 61 10.86 -0.31 18.78
CA ALA A 61 10.30 -0.83 20.04
C ALA A 61 8.84 -0.43 20.29
N ALA A 62 8.37 0.67 19.72
CA ALA A 62 6.98 1.09 19.85
C ALA A 62 6.02 0.05 19.22
N ASN A 63 4.75 0.06 19.64
CA ASN A 63 3.69 -0.80 19.10
C ASN A 63 4.08 -2.30 19.04
N ASN A 64 4.45 -2.85 20.20
CA ASN A 64 4.81 -4.27 20.42
C ASN A 64 6.12 -4.76 19.79
N GLY A 65 6.99 -3.86 19.30
CA GLY A 65 8.25 -4.25 18.67
C GLY A 65 8.03 -4.68 17.23
N ARG A 66 8.75 -4.06 16.28
CA ARG A 66 8.57 -4.28 14.84
C ARG A 66 9.90 -4.24 14.08
N GLU A 67 9.97 -5.05 13.03
CA GLU A 67 11.04 -5.02 12.03
C GLU A 67 10.95 -3.76 11.15
N PRO A 68 12.08 -3.29 10.61
CA PRO A 68 12.16 -1.94 10.04
C PRO A 68 11.61 -1.81 8.61
N LEU A 69 11.47 -2.91 7.86
CA LEU A 69 11.21 -2.87 6.41
C LEU A 69 9.94 -2.08 6.06
N PHE A 70 8.82 -2.37 6.72
CA PHE A 70 7.56 -1.67 6.45
C PHE A 70 7.70 -0.16 6.74
N ILE A 71 8.37 0.19 7.83
CA ILE A 71 8.54 1.58 8.25
C ILE A 71 9.43 2.36 7.27
N TYR A 72 10.46 1.72 6.71
CA TYR A 72 11.29 2.32 5.67
C TYR A 72 10.54 2.52 4.36
N LEU A 73 9.70 1.58 3.96
CA LEU A 73 8.82 1.75 2.79
C LEU A 73 7.80 2.88 3.03
N ALA A 74 7.21 2.94 4.23
CA ALA A 74 6.31 4.00 4.64
C ALA A 74 7.00 5.37 4.65
N ALA A 75 8.24 5.45 5.16
CA ALA A 75 9.04 6.66 5.12
C ALA A 75 9.30 7.10 3.67
N GLY A 76 9.65 6.18 2.78
CA GLY A 76 9.81 6.47 1.36
C GLY A 76 8.52 7.00 0.72
N ALA A 77 7.39 6.34 0.96
CA ALA A 77 6.10 6.76 0.42
C ALA A 77 5.68 8.14 0.96
N ILE A 78 5.81 8.39 2.26
CA ILE A 78 5.53 9.69 2.88
C ILE A 78 6.49 10.78 2.36
N GLY A 79 7.77 10.45 2.17
CA GLY A 79 8.77 11.36 1.63
C GLY A 79 8.49 11.78 0.19
N LEU A 80 7.95 10.86 -0.63
CA LEU A 80 7.66 11.11 -2.05
C LEU A 80 6.27 11.71 -2.29
N LEU A 81 5.25 11.29 -1.54
CA LEU A 81 3.84 11.62 -1.78
C LEU A 81 3.27 12.60 -0.75
N GLY A 82 4.06 12.95 0.27
CA GLY A 82 3.70 13.87 1.34
C GLY A 82 3.14 13.17 2.59
N ARG A 83 2.99 13.95 3.66
CA ARG A 83 2.52 13.48 4.98
C ARG A 83 0.99 13.33 5.01
N THR A 84 0.48 12.33 4.29
CA THR A 84 -0.96 12.04 4.20
C THR A 84 -1.27 10.59 4.59
N PRO A 85 -2.51 10.29 5.05
CA PRO A 85 -2.94 8.90 5.27
C PRO A 85 -2.82 8.04 4.01
N ALA A 86 -3.10 8.63 2.82
CA ALA A 86 -2.97 7.93 1.54
C ALA A 86 -1.53 7.45 1.30
N ALA A 87 -0.53 8.31 1.53
CA ALA A 87 0.88 7.96 1.34
C ALA A 87 1.31 6.81 2.29
N LEU A 88 0.86 6.84 3.54
CA LEU A 88 1.14 5.78 4.52
C LEU A 88 0.47 4.45 4.12
N ARG A 89 -0.82 4.49 3.77
CA ARG A 89 -1.62 3.31 3.43
C ARG A 89 -1.25 2.69 2.09
N LEU A 90 -0.65 3.45 1.17
CA LEU A 90 -0.24 2.95 -0.14
C LEU A 90 0.67 1.72 -0.03
N VAL A 91 1.55 1.69 0.98
CA VAL A 91 2.52 0.60 1.19
C VAL A 91 1.83 -0.73 1.50
N SER A 92 0.69 -0.72 2.19
CA SER A 92 -0.07 -1.93 2.50
C SER A 92 -1.16 -2.24 1.46
N ALA A 93 -1.47 -1.31 0.56
CA ALA A 93 -2.50 -1.47 -0.46
C ALA A 93 -2.02 -2.11 -1.77
N VAL A 94 -0.71 -2.13 -2.00
CA VAL A 94 -0.05 -2.66 -3.21
C VAL A 94 0.84 -3.84 -2.82
#